data_AF-W4RZD4-F1
#
_entry.id   AF-W4RZD4-F1
#
_cell.length_a   1.000
_cell.length_b   1.000
_cell.length_c   1.000
_cell.angle_alpha   90.00
_cell.angle_beta   90.00
_cell.angle_gamma   90.00
#
_symmetry.space_group_name_H-M   'P 1'
#
loop_
_entity.id
_entity.type
_entity.pdbx_description
1 polymer ?
#
loop_
_entity_poly.entity_id
_entity_poly.type
_entity_poly.pdbx_seq_one_letter_code
_entity_poly.pdbx_strand_id
1 'polypeptide(L)'
;MEAAFAYLSRRDRALGAWMKRIGPIAAQPGWRKPFDPVDALARAILFQQLSGKAASTIVARVEAAIGAPRLHADTLGRIDDAALRACGVSGNKSLALRDLAAASAMARFPPCAGSPSWTKKRSCRR
;
A
#
# COMPACT_ATOMS: atom_id res chain seq x y z
N MET A 1 20.43 -4.51 11.47
CA MET A 1 19.40 -5.18 12.30
C MET A 1 19.94 -5.51 13.68
N GLU A 2 21.13 -6.12 13.80
CA GLU A 2 21.73 -6.47 15.10
C GLU A 2 21.96 -5.29 16.04
N ALA A 3 22.47 -4.15 15.53
CA ALA A 3 22.67 -2.95 16.36
C ALA A 3 21.37 -2.42 16.98
N ALA A 4 20.27 -2.41 16.22
CA ALA A 4 18.95 -1.99 16.71
C ALA A 4 18.41 -2.99 17.76
N PHE A 5 18.60 -4.30 17.51
CA PHE A 5 18.19 -5.35 18.45
C PHE A 5 18.90 -5.21 19.80
N ALA A 6 20.22 -5.03 19.79
CA ALA A 6 21.03 -4.87 20.99
C ALA A 6 20.74 -3.56 21.75
N TYR A 7 20.40 -2.49 21.05
CA TYR A 7 20.00 -1.23 21.67
C TYR A 7 18.66 -1.37 22.39
N LEU A 8 17.62 -1.83 21.68
CA LEU A 8 16.27 -1.98 22.24
C LEU A 8 16.23 -2.97 23.41
N SER A 9 16.93 -4.10 23.28
CA SER A 9 17.00 -5.13 24.35
C SER A 9 17.66 -4.62 25.62
N ARG A 10 18.57 -3.65 25.53
CA ARG A 10 19.21 -3.02 26.70
C ARG A 10 18.38 -1.87 27.28
N ARG A 11 17.68 -1.13 26.42
CA ARG A 11 16.93 0.07 26.82
C ARG A 11 15.61 -0.27 27.52
N ASP A 12 14.94 -1.34 27.10
CA ASP A 12 13.67 -1.80 27.67
C ASP A 12 13.77 -3.29 28.02
N ARG A 13 13.71 -3.59 29.33
CA ARG A 13 13.83 -4.95 29.85
C ARG A 13 12.64 -5.84 29.51
N ALA A 14 11.43 -5.27 29.49
CA ALA A 14 10.21 -6.02 29.18
C ALA A 14 10.18 -6.37 27.68
N LEU A 15 10.46 -5.38 26.82
CA LEU A 15 10.62 -5.59 25.39
C LEU A 15 11.78 -6.57 25.10
N GLY A 16 12.91 -6.42 25.79
CA GLY A 16 14.06 -7.30 25.64
C GLY A 16 13.77 -8.76 25.98
N ALA A 17 12.93 -9.03 26.99
CA ALA A 17 12.49 -10.39 27.31
C ALA A 17 11.65 -11.00 26.16
N TRP A 18 10.74 -10.23 25.59
CA TRP A 18 9.95 -10.64 24.42
C TRP A 18 10.82 -10.85 23.18
N MET A 19 11.75 -9.95 22.90
CA MET A 19 12.67 -10.07 21.78
C MET A 19 13.54 -11.32 21.86
N LYS A 20 14.01 -11.71 23.06
CA LYS A 20 14.72 -12.97 23.27
C LYS A 20 13.84 -14.19 23.05
N ARG A 21 12.57 -14.13 23.48
CA ARG A 21 11.60 -15.22 23.33
C ARG A 21 11.15 -15.43 21.88
N ILE A 22 10.97 -14.34 21.13
CA ILE A 22 10.60 -14.39 19.69
C ILE A 22 11.81 -14.77 18.83
N GLY A 23 13.00 -14.31 19.23
CA GLY A 23 14.22 -14.48 18.46
C GLY A 23 14.34 -13.47 17.30
N PRO A 24 15.40 -13.59 16.48
CA PRO A 24 15.61 -12.71 15.33
C PRO A 24 14.49 -12.81 14.31
N ILE A 25 13.86 -11.67 13.98
CA ILE A 25 12.86 -11.59 12.91
C ILE A 25 13.59 -11.28 11.61
N ALA A 26 13.63 -12.25 10.70
CA ALA A 26 14.22 -12.06 9.38
C ALA A 26 13.43 -11.01 8.58
N ALA A 27 14.14 -10.12 7.89
CA ALA A 27 13.50 -9.24 6.93
C ALA A 27 12.85 -10.09 5.82
N GLN A 28 11.60 -9.79 5.49
CA GLN A 28 10.92 -10.50 4.42
C GLN A 28 11.65 -10.29 3.08
N PRO A 29 11.65 -11.31 2.18
CA PRO A 29 12.20 -11.17 0.84
C PRO A 29 11.61 -9.94 0.15
N GLY A 30 12.48 -9.03 -0.31
CA GLY A 30 12.05 -7.81 -0.98
C GLY A 30 11.78 -6.60 -0.07
N TRP A 31 12.09 -6.66 1.23
CA TRP A 31 12.00 -5.51 2.14
C TRP A 31 12.70 -4.23 1.63
N ARG A 32 13.81 -4.39 0.90
CA ARG A 32 14.58 -3.30 0.30
C ARG A 32 14.16 -2.95 -1.13
N LYS A 33 13.20 -3.67 -1.71
CA LYS A 33 12.75 -3.37 -3.08
C LYS A 33 12.02 -2.03 -3.07
N PRO A 34 12.23 -1.20 -4.10
CA PRO A 34 11.37 -0.05 -4.35
C PRO A 34 9.92 -0.53 -4.45
N PHE A 35 9.02 0.21 -3.81
CA PHE A 35 7.59 0.01 -3.91
C PHE A 35 6.96 1.24 -4.56
N ASP A 36 5.77 1.05 -5.11
CA ASP A 36 4.98 2.16 -5.63
C ASP A 36 4.27 2.88 -4.47
N PRO A 37 4.55 4.17 -4.23
CA PRO A 37 3.93 4.93 -3.14
C PRO A 37 2.40 4.95 -3.22
N VAL A 38 1.83 5.00 -4.42
CA VAL A 38 0.37 5.08 -4.59
C VAL A 38 -0.29 3.76 -4.20
N ASP A 39 0.24 2.63 -4.69
CA ASP A 39 -0.23 1.30 -4.30
C ASP A 39 -0.08 1.04 -2.79
N ALA A 40 1.07 1.40 -2.22
CA ALA A 40 1.32 1.22 -0.80
C ALA A 40 0.35 2.06 0.07
N LEU A 41 0.10 3.31 -0.31
CA LEU A 41 -0.85 4.18 0.40
C LEU A 41 -2.29 3.69 0.24
N ALA A 42 -2.69 3.26 -0.95
CA ALA A 42 -4.01 2.69 -1.18
C ALA A 42 -4.25 1.45 -0.30
N ARG A 43 -3.26 0.54 -0.23
CA ARG A 43 -3.32 -0.62 0.67
C ARG A 43 -3.36 -0.19 2.13
N ALA A 44 -2.55 0.79 2.54
CA ALA A 44 -2.57 1.31 3.91
C ALA A 44 -3.97 1.85 4.29
N ILE A 45 -4.61 2.63 3.41
CA ILE A 45 -5.99 3.12 3.59
C ILE A 45 -6.97 1.97 3.79
N LEU A 46 -6.88 0.93 2.94
CA LEU A 46 -7.76 -0.24 3.02
C LEU A 46 -7.58 -1.00 4.35
N PHE A 47 -6.37 -1.10 4.87
CA PHE A 47 -6.04 -1.81 6.12
C PHE A 47 -6.40 -1.06 7.42
N GLN A 48 -6.72 0.25 7.35
CA GLN A 48 -7.07 1.03 8.53
C GLN A 48 -8.26 0.41 9.30
N GLN A 49 -8.10 0.27 10.62
CA GLN A 49 -9.15 -0.19 11.55
C GLN A 49 -9.72 -1.59 11.25
N LEU A 50 -8.96 -2.45 10.56
CA LEU A 50 -9.36 -3.81 10.23
C LEU A 50 -8.31 -4.84 10.67
N SER A 51 -8.74 -6.08 10.90
CA SER A 51 -7.81 -7.20 11.00
C SER A 51 -7.13 -7.46 9.65
N GLY A 52 -5.90 -7.99 9.68
CA GLY A 52 -5.16 -8.30 8.45
C GLY A 52 -5.95 -9.19 7.48
N LYS A 53 -6.65 -10.22 7.99
CA LYS A 53 -7.47 -11.12 7.17
C LYS A 53 -8.66 -10.42 6.51
N ALA A 54 -9.36 -9.55 7.23
CA ALA A 54 -10.47 -8.78 6.69
C ALA A 54 -9.99 -7.81 5.60
N ALA A 55 -8.92 -7.07 5.88
CA ALA A 55 -8.32 -6.14 4.92
C ALA A 55 -7.83 -6.85 3.65
N SER A 56 -7.12 -7.99 3.78
CA SER A 56 -6.71 -8.80 2.63
C SER A 56 -7.87 -9.27 1.78
N THR A 57 -9.01 -9.60 2.39
CA THR A 57 -10.22 -10.01 1.65
C THR A 57 -10.80 -8.86 0.84
N ILE A 58 -10.87 -7.66 1.42
CA ILE A 58 -11.35 -6.45 0.71
C ILE A 58 -10.42 -6.11 -0.45
N VAL A 59 -9.10 -6.12 -0.21
CA VAL A 59 -8.09 -5.84 -1.25
C VAL A 59 -8.23 -6.79 -2.43
N ALA A 60 -8.35 -8.10 -2.17
CA ALA A 60 -8.52 -9.10 -3.23
C ALA A 60 -9.79 -8.85 -4.07
N ARG A 61 -10.90 -8.43 -3.44
CA ARG A 61 -12.13 -8.08 -4.15
C ARG A 61 -11.97 -6.83 -5.00
N VAL A 62 -11.28 -5.80 -4.49
CA VAL A 62 -10.98 -4.57 -5.24
C VAL A 62 -10.07 -4.88 -6.44
N GLU A 63 -9.00 -5.65 -6.24
CA GLU A 63 -8.09 -6.07 -7.31
C GLU A 63 -8.82 -6.86 -8.42
N ALA A 64 -9.73 -7.76 -8.03
CA ALA A 64 -10.57 -8.49 -8.97
C ALA A 64 -11.52 -7.56 -9.74
N ALA A 65 -12.16 -6.61 -9.05
CA ALA A 65 -13.10 -5.68 -9.67
C ALA A 65 -12.41 -4.68 -10.63
N ILE A 66 -11.18 -4.25 -10.37
CA ILE A 66 -10.40 -3.38 -11.27
C ILE A 66 -9.63 -4.15 -12.36
N GLY A 67 -9.59 -5.49 -12.25
CA GLY A 67 -8.85 -6.38 -13.15
C GLY A 67 -7.34 -6.17 -13.13
N ALA A 68 -6.77 -5.78 -11.99
CA ALA A 68 -5.34 -5.51 -11.85
C ALA A 68 -4.87 -5.73 -10.40
N PRO A 69 -3.65 -6.25 -10.19
CA PRO A 69 -3.08 -6.44 -8.85
C PRO A 69 -2.54 -5.14 -8.23
N ARG A 70 -2.52 -4.03 -8.98
CA ARG A 70 -1.94 -2.74 -8.55
C ARG A 70 -3.04 -1.71 -8.36
N LEU A 71 -3.07 -1.06 -7.20
CA LEU A 71 -3.98 0.02 -6.84
C LEU A 71 -3.33 1.36 -7.18
N HIS A 72 -3.56 1.86 -8.40
CA HIS A 72 -3.02 3.13 -8.88
C HIS A 72 -4.14 3.99 -9.46
N ALA A 73 -3.89 5.27 -9.72
CA ALA A 73 -4.88 6.21 -10.25
C ALA A 73 -5.63 5.70 -11.49
N ASP A 74 -4.96 5.04 -12.42
CA ASP A 74 -5.53 4.50 -13.66
C ASP A 74 -6.35 3.22 -13.44
N THR A 75 -6.03 2.41 -12.43
CA THR A 75 -6.79 1.19 -12.11
C THR A 75 -7.94 1.47 -11.16
N LEU A 76 -7.75 2.33 -10.16
CA LEU A 76 -8.81 2.83 -9.28
C LEU A 76 -9.88 3.65 -10.04
N GLY A 77 -9.50 4.28 -11.15
CA GLY A 77 -10.45 4.95 -12.05
C GLY A 77 -11.40 4.01 -12.79
N ARG A 78 -11.17 2.68 -12.79
CA ARG A 78 -12.00 1.69 -13.51
C ARG A 78 -13.21 1.22 -12.70
N ILE A 79 -13.21 1.45 -11.39
CA ILE A 79 -14.26 1.03 -10.48
C ILE A 79 -15.00 2.26 -9.93
N ASP A 80 -16.33 2.20 -9.85
CA ASP A 80 -17.15 3.25 -9.25
C ASP A 80 -17.30 3.08 -7.72
N ASP A 81 -17.90 4.07 -7.06
CA ASP A 81 -18.04 4.03 -5.59
C ASP A 81 -19.03 2.96 -5.11
N ALA A 82 -20.01 2.59 -5.95
CA ALA A 82 -20.97 1.54 -5.63
C ALA A 82 -20.29 0.16 -5.61
N ALA A 83 -19.44 -0.12 -6.60
CA ALA A 83 -18.65 -1.34 -6.67
C ALA A 83 -17.56 -1.39 -5.60
N LEU A 84 -16.93 -0.25 -5.24
CA LEU A 84 -16.05 -0.19 -4.07
C LEU A 84 -16.78 -0.55 -2.77
N ARG A 85 -18.01 -0.06 -2.58
CA ARG A 85 -18.84 -0.47 -1.44
C ARG A 85 -19.18 -1.96 -1.47
N ALA A 86 -19.51 -2.52 -2.63
CA ALA A 86 -19.75 -3.96 -2.78
C ALA A 86 -18.51 -4.81 -2.42
N CYS A 87 -17.30 -4.27 -2.60
CA CYS A 87 -16.06 -4.90 -2.15
C CYS A 87 -15.84 -4.85 -0.63
N GLY A 88 -16.62 -4.04 0.11
CA GLY A 88 -16.49 -3.82 1.55
C GLY A 88 -15.70 -2.55 1.93
N VAL A 89 -15.48 -1.64 0.98
CA VAL A 89 -14.82 -0.35 1.26
C VAL A 89 -15.83 0.63 1.85
N SER A 90 -15.49 1.24 2.99
CA SER A 90 -16.35 2.25 3.62
C SER A 90 -16.33 3.56 2.82
N GLY A 91 -17.34 4.43 3.01
CA GLY A 91 -17.42 5.72 2.32
C GLY A 91 -16.16 6.58 2.50
N ASN A 92 -15.65 6.70 3.72
CA ASN A 92 -14.45 7.49 4.01
C ASN A 92 -13.21 6.93 3.30
N LYS A 93 -13.08 5.59 3.20
CA LYS A 93 -11.99 4.96 2.47
C LYS A 93 -12.13 5.16 0.97
N SER A 94 -13.34 5.09 0.42
CA SER A 94 -13.59 5.41 -0.99
C SER A 94 -13.16 6.84 -1.30
N LEU A 95 -13.57 7.82 -0.50
CA LEU A 95 -13.16 9.23 -0.67
C LEU A 95 -11.64 9.38 -0.63
N ALA A 96 -10.97 8.79 0.37
CA ALA A 96 -9.52 8.84 0.49
C ALA A 96 -8.81 8.19 -0.72
N LEU A 97 -9.36 7.11 -1.29
CA LEU A 97 -8.82 6.49 -2.51
C LEU A 97 -9.01 7.38 -3.75
N ARG A 98 -10.14 8.10 -3.85
CA ARG A 98 -10.36 9.08 -4.93
C ARG A 98 -9.39 10.25 -4.83
N ASP A 99 -9.21 10.80 -3.64
CA ASP A 99 -8.26 11.88 -3.37
C ASP A 99 -6.82 11.44 -3.68
N LEU A 100 -6.45 10.22 -3.30
CA LEU A 100 -5.15 9.63 -3.62
C LEU A 100 -4.95 9.49 -5.14
N ALA A 101 -5.97 8.99 -5.86
CA ALA A 101 -5.92 8.87 -7.31
C ALA A 101 -5.79 10.24 -8.01
N ALA A 102 -6.54 11.25 -7.56
CA ALA A 102 -6.44 12.62 -8.05
C ALA A 102 -5.04 13.22 -7.78
N ALA A 103 -4.50 13.03 -6.57
CA ALA A 103 -3.17 13.49 -6.19
C ALA A 103 -2.05 12.83 -7.01
N SER A 104 -2.18 11.54 -7.31
CA SER A 104 -1.28 10.81 -8.21
C SER A 104 -1.34 11.34 -9.64
N ALA A 105 -2.54 11.63 -10.16
CA ALA A 105 -2.69 12.24 -11.49
C ALA A 105 -2.06 13.64 -11.59
N MET A 106 -2.02 14.39 -10.49
CA MET A 106 -1.32 15.67 -10.35
C MET A 106 0.20 15.55 -10.11
N ALA A 107 0.76 14.34 -10.20
CA ALA A 107 2.19 14.06 -9.97
C ALA A 107 2.72 14.52 -8.59
N ARG A 108 1.89 14.44 -7.54
CA ARG A 108 2.29 14.82 -6.16
C ARG A 108 3.13 13.77 -5.43
N PHE A 109 3.29 12.58 -6.01
CA PHE A 109 4.08 11.50 -5.43
C PHE A 109 5.36 11.25 -6.23
N PRO A 110 6.47 10.90 -5.56
CA PRO A 110 7.69 10.52 -6.27
C PRO A 110 7.44 9.27 -7.13
N PRO A 111 8.01 9.19 -8.33
CA PRO A 111 7.92 7.99 -9.15
C PRO A 111 8.62 6.81 -8.46
N CYS A 112 8.08 5.60 -8.64
CA CYS A 112 8.74 4.39 -8.17
C CYS A 112 10.14 4.28 -8.82
N ALA A 113 11.18 4.17 -8.00
CA ALA A 113 12.56 4.03 -8.45
C ALA A 113 12.70 2.75 -9.30
N GLY A 114 12.88 2.91 -10.62
CA GLY A 114 12.96 1.81 -11.59
C GLY A 114 11.81 1.74 -12.61
N SER A 115 10.82 2.66 -12.55
CA SER A 115 9.85 2.82 -13.63
C SER A 115 10.45 3.60 -14.81
N PRO A 116 10.35 3.10 -16.07
CA PRO A 116 10.62 3.94 -17.24
C PRO A 116 9.69 5.14 -17.18
N SER A 117 10.27 6.34 -17.31
CA SER A 117 9.57 7.62 -17.23
C SER A 117 8.26 7.60 -18.02
N TRP A 118 7.14 7.68 -17.28
CA TRP A 118 5.78 7.71 -17.85
C TRP A 118 5.43 9.05 -18.51
N THR A 119 6.42 9.90 -18.79
CA THR A 119 6.27 11.24 -19.39
C THR A 119 6.36 11.26 -20.92
N LYS A 120 6.33 10.11 -21.62
CA LYS A 120 6.16 10.07 -23.08
C LYS A 120 5.07 9.08 -23.50
N LYS A 121 3.81 9.53 -23.50
CA LYS A 121 2.75 9.19 -24.47
C LYS A 121 1.50 10.07 -24.24
N ARG A 122 1.69 11.39 -24.29
CA ARG A 122 0.63 12.34 -24.65
C ARG A 122 1.07 13.09 -25.90
N SER A 123 1.19 12.39 -27.02
CA SER A 123 1.17 13.01 -28.34
C SER A 123 0.71 12.00 -29.38
N CYS A 124 -0.10 12.48 -30.33
CA CYS A 124 -0.78 11.76 -31.42
C CYS A 124 -2.05 10.97 -31.06
N ARG A 125 -3.16 11.70 -30.91
CA ARG A 125 -4.31 11.48 -31.82
C ARG A 125 -4.58 12.80 -32.54
N ARG A 126 -4.40 12.76 -33.87
CA ARG A 126 -5.05 13.68 -34.80
C ARG A 126 -6.53 13.33 -34.86
#